data_AF-A0A843DFB7-F1
#
_entry.id   AF-A0A843DFB7-F1
#
_cell.length_a   1.000
_cell.length_b   1.000
_cell.length_c   1.000
_cell.angle_alpha   90.00
_cell.angle_beta   90.00
_cell.angle_gamma   90.00
#
_symmetry.space_group_name_H-M   'P 1'
#
loop_
_entity.id
_entity.type
_entity.pdbx_description
1 polymer ?
#
loop_
_entity_poly.entity_id
_entity_poly.type
_entity_poly.pdbx_seq_one_letter_code
_entity_poly.pdbx_strand_id
1 'polypeptide(L)'
;MVLNPEKLTYYERKYERNPLEDITKFLSNKWTLHILRDLFLGKSHFNEFKVNRPSLDNKALSRCLKTMQDNDLIYKINDGDDPKNTQYFLTK
;
A
#
# COMPACT_ATOMS: atom_id res chain seq x y z
N MET A 1 7.78 -24.41 24.14
CA MET A 1 6.36 -24.83 24.31
C MET A 1 5.93 -25.44 22.99
N VAL A 2 5.68 -26.75 22.95
CA VAL A 2 5.32 -27.47 21.71
C VAL A 2 3.80 -27.61 21.68
N LEU A 3 3.17 -27.19 20.59
CA LEU A 3 1.73 -27.35 20.41
C LEU A 3 1.41 -28.85 20.26
N ASN A 4 0.27 -29.29 20.78
CA ASN A 4 -0.15 -30.68 20.56
C ASN A 4 -0.39 -30.92 19.04
N PRO A 5 -0.27 -32.17 18.57
CA PRO A 5 -0.37 -32.49 17.15
C PRO A 5 -1.70 -32.07 16.51
N GLU A 6 -2.84 -32.23 17.20
CA GLU A 6 -4.18 -31.87 16.70
C GLU A 6 -4.36 -30.35 16.53
N LYS A 7 -3.84 -29.56 17.46
CA LYS A 7 -3.83 -28.09 17.37
C LYS A 7 -2.94 -27.63 16.24
N LEU A 8 -1.79 -28.27 16.04
CA LEU A 8 -0.90 -27.96 14.92
C LEU A 8 -1.61 -28.21 13.58
N THR A 9 -2.26 -29.37 13.42
CA THR A 9 -3.03 -29.67 12.20
C THR A 9 -4.20 -28.71 11.97
N TYR A 10 -4.86 -28.27 13.06
CA TYR A 10 -5.91 -27.24 13.00
C TYR A 10 -5.39 -25.91 12.45
N TYR A 11 -4.24 -25.46 12.93
CA TYR A 11 -3.64 -24.21 12.47
C TYR A 11 -3.11 -24.33 11.03
N GLU A 12 -2.42 -25.42 10.69
CA GLU A 12 -1.87 -25.66 9.35
C GLU A 12 -2.96 -25.62 8.26
N ARG A 13 -4.11 -26.30 8.47
CA ARG A 13 -5.26 -26.20 7.55
C ARG A 13 -5.84 -24.80 7.43
N LYS A 14 -5.72 -23.97 8.48
CA LYS A 14 -6.22 -22.60 8.45
C LYS A 14 -5.23 -21.63 7.81
N TYR A 15 -3.94 -21.96 7.82
CA TYR A 15 -2.87 -21.23 7.14
C TYR A 15 -2.72 -21.60 5.65
N GLU A 16 -3.37 -22.67 5.18
CA GLU A 16 -3.41 -23.07 3.75
C GLU A 16 -3.87 -21.94 2.82
N ARG A 17 -4.73 -21.04 3.30
CA ARG A 17 -4.86 -19.69 2.77
C ARG A 17 -4.22 -18.75 3.77
N ASN A 18 -3.23 -17.97 3.33
CA ASN A 18 -2.56 -16.99 4.18
C ASN A 18 -2.88 -15.54 3.75
N PRO A 19 -4.13 -15.06 3.94
CA PRO A 19 -4.48 -13.66 3.69
C PRO A 19 -3.59 -12.66 4.43
N LEU A 20 -2.97 -13.09 5.54
CA LEU A 20 -2.04 -12.25 6.29
C LEU A 20 -0.74 -12.04 5.52
N GLU A 21 -0.22 -13.06 4.84
CA GLU A 21 0.91 -12.90 3.92
C GLU A 21 0.57 -12.03 2.72
N ASP A 22 -0.67 -12.08 2.23
CA ASP A 22 -1.10 -11.17 1.16
C ASP A 22 -1.21 -9.73 1.66
N ILE A 23 -1.78 -9.53 2.85
CA ILE A 23 -1.88 -8.21 3.48
C ILE A 23 -0.52 -7.60 3.80
N THR A 24 0.47 -8.39 4.21
CA THR A 24 1.81 -7.86 4.49
C THR A 24 2.48 -7.33 3.23
N LYS A 25 2.17 -7.85 2.02
CA LYS A 25 2.66 -7.26 0.76
C LYS A 25 2.20 -5.81 0.64
N PHE A 26 0.91 -5.55 0.89
CA PHE A 26 0.32 -4.21 0.84
C PHE A 26 0.81 -3.29 1.98
N LEU A 27 0.89 -3.82 3.20
CA LEU A 27 1.18 -3.04 4.41
C LEU A 27 2.67 -2.97 4.80
N SER A 28 3.56 -3.60 4.03
CA SER A 28 5.01 -3.63 4.28
C SER A 28 5.66 -2.24 4.32
N ASN A 29 5.10 -1.26 3.62
CA ASN A 29 5.54 0.12 3.67
C ASN A 29 4.77 0.89 4.74
N LYS A 30 5.49 1.51 5.69
CA LYS A 30 4.90 2.33 6.77
C LYS A 30 3.97 3.44 6.27
N TRP A 31 4.11 3.87 5.02
CA TRP A 31 3.31 4.95 4.44
C TRP A 31 2.04 4.47 3.74
N THR A 32 1.88 3.18 3.41
CA THR A 32 0.75 2.71 2.59
C THR A 32 -0.59 3.18 3.15
N LEU A 33 -0.84 2.97 4.45
CA LEU A 33 -2.10 3.35 5.09
C LEU A 33 -2.34 4.86 5.11
N HIS A 34 -1.27 5.64 5.26
CA HIS A 34 -1.35 7.09 5.24
C HIS A 34 -1.72 7.61 3.84
N ILE A 35 -1.13 7.04 2.79
CA ILE A 35 -1.44 7.40 1.39
C ILE A 35 -2.84 6.92 1.01
N LEU A 36 -3.20 5.70 1.38
CA LEU A 36 -4.52 5.13 1.15
C LEU A 36 -5.62 6.01 1.77
N ARG A 37 -5.47 6.40 3.03
CA ARG A 37 -6.37 7.34 3.71
C ARG A 37 -6.47 8.66 2.96
N ASP A 38 -5.34 9.21 2.54
CA ASP A 38 -5.29 10.48 1.84
C ASP A 38 -5.99 10.42 0.46
N LEU A 39 -5.89 9.30 -0.26
CA LEU A 39 -6.62 9.04 -1.50
C LEU A 39 -8.13 8.97 -1.26
N PHE A 40 -8.58 8.32 -0.19
CA PHE A 40 -10.00 8.32 0.22
C PHE A 40 -10.53 9.72 0.56
N LEU A 41 -9.65 10.62 0.99
CA LEU A 41 -9.97 12.03 1.26
C LEU A 41 -9.88 12.92 0.01
N GLY A 42 -9.57 12.35 -1.16
CA GLY A 42 -9.57 13.03 -2.44
C GLY A 42 -8.23 13.65 -2.86
N LYS A 43 -7.14 13.44 -2.11
CA LYS A 43 -5.80 13.84 -2.58
C LYS A 43 -5.35 12.95 -3.71
N SER A 44 -4.76 13.53 -4.75
CA SER A 44 -4.37 12.81 -5.96
C SER A 44 -2.97 13.17 -6.45
N HIS A 45 -2.36 14.25 -5.98
CA HIS A 45 -1.03 14.68 -6.42
C HIS A 45 0.08 14.33 -5.43
N PHE A 46 1.28 14.07 -5.97
CA PHE A 46 2.46 13.64 -5.18
C PHE A 46 2.75 14.57 -3.99
N ASN A 47 2.70 15.88 -4.19
CA ASN A 47 3.04 16.85 -3.13
C ASN A 47 1.96 16.94 -2.04
N GLU A 48 0.70 16.62 -2.35
CA GLU A 48 -0.39 16.64 -1.37
C GLU A 48 -0.22 15.56 -0.30
N PHE A 49 0.36 14.42 -0.68
CA PHE A 49 0.72 13.34 0.23
C PHE A 49 1.85 13.72 1.20
N LYS A 50 2.62 14.77 0.92
CA LYS A 50 3.69 15.23 1.82
C LYS A 50 3.21 16.25 2.85
N VAL A 51 2.04 16.86 2.62
CA VAL A 51 1.45 17.82 3.55
C VAL A 51 1.31 17.18 4.92
N ASN A 52 1.79 17.89 5.96
CA ASN A 52 1.79 17.44 7.36
C ASN A 52 2.62 16.17 7.65
N ARG A 53 3.54 15.77 6.76
CA ARG A 53 4.45 14.64 6.95
C ARG A 53 5.90 15.02 6.61
N PRO A 54 6.60 15.78 7.48
CA PRO A 54 7.97 16.23 7.23
C PRO A 54 8.99 15.08 7.14
N SER A 55 8.69 13.93 7.74
CA SER A 55 9.54 12.72 7.68
C SER A 55 9.32 11.86 6.43
N LEU A 56 8.37 12.23 5.56
CA LEU A 56 8.12 11.55 4.29
C LEU A 56 8.94 12.23 3.18
N ASP A 57 10.11 11.65 2.89
CA ASP A 57 10.94 12.10 1.77
C ASP A 57 10.39 11.63 0.41
N ASN A 58 10.89 12.22 -0.68
CA ASN A 58 10.45 11.90 -2.04
C ASN A 58 10.73 10.44 -2.40
N LYS A 59 11.85 9.87 -1.97
CA LYS A 59 12.25 8.49 -2.29
C LYS A 59 11.30 7.48 -1.64
N ALA A 60 10.95 7.71 -0.39
CA ALA A 60 10.02 6.90 0.39
C ALA A 60 8.60 6.98 -0.20
N LEU A 61 8.14 8.17 -0.60
CA LEU A 61 6.84 8.34 -1.25
C LEU A 61 6.80 7.66 -2.62
N SER A 62 7.80 7.90 -3.48
CA SER A 62 7.87 7.25 -4.80
C SER A 62 7.90 5.74 -4.69
N ARG A 63 8.67 5.19 -3.73
CA ARG A 63 8.67 3.75 -3.46
C ARG A 63 7.29 3.26 -2.98
N CYS A 64 6.64 4.01 -2.10
CA CYS A 64 5.29 3.67 -1.62
C CYS A 64 4.27 3.61 -2.76
N LEU A 65 4.18 4.66 -3.56
CA LEU A 65 3.24 4.75 -4.69
C LEU A 65 3.54 3.66 -5.73
N LYS A 66 4.81 3.41 -6.03
CA LYS A 66 5.21 2.31 -6.92
C LYS A 66 4.76 0.96 -6.36
N THR A 67 5.05 0.66 -5.09
CA THR A 67 4.59 -0.59 -4.47
C THR A 67 3.07 -0.71 -4.50
N MET A 68 2.33 0.37 -4.21
CA MET A 68 0.87 0.35 -4.28
C MET A 68 0.36 0.09 -5.71
N GLN A 69 1.03 0.65 -6.73
CA GLN A 69 0.69 0.43 -8.14
C GLN A 69 1.03 -1.01 -8.59
N ASP A 70 2.22 -1.51 -8.24
CA ASP A 70 2.67 -2.88 -8.55
C ASP A 70 1.77 -3.96 -7.90
N ASN A 71 1.00 -3.58 -6.88
CA ASN A 71 0.05 -4.42 -6.15
C ASN A 71 -1.42 -4.12 -6.48
N ASP A 72 -1.69 -3.40 -7.57
CA ASP A 72 -3.04 -3.06 -8.03
C ASP A 72 -3.93 -2.37 -6.98
N LEU A 73 -3.33 -1.60 -6.07
CA LEU A 73 -4.09 -0.76 -5.10
C LEU A 73 -4.43 0.62 -5.69
N ILE A 74 -3.56 1.11 -6.57
CA ILE A 74 -3.73 2.42 -7.22
C ILE A 74 -3.32 2.34 -8.69
N TYR A 75 -3.83 3.27 -9.49
CA TYR A 75 -3.33 3.54 -10.82
C TYR A 75 -2.91 5.00 -10.93
N LYS A 76 -2.07 5.29 -11.94
CA LYS A 76 -1.50 6.61 -12.21
C LYS A 76 -2.00 7.14 -13.55
N ILE A 77 -2.48 8.37 -13.58
CA ILE A 77 -2.80 9.12 -14.80
C ILE A 77 -1.77 10.23 -14.98
N ASN A 78 -1.31 10.43 -16.21
CA ASN A 78 -0.52 11.60 -16.61
C ASN A 78 -1.37 12.41 -17.59
N ASP A 79 -1.94 13.53 -17.16
CA ASP A 79 -2.69 14.42 -18.04
C ASP A 79 -1.72 15.32 -18.85
N GLY A 80 -1.39 14.87 -20.06
CA GLY A 80 -0.57 15.59 -21.04
C GLY A 80 0.93 15.29 -20.96
N ASP A 81 1.72 16.13 -21.65
CA ASP A 81 3.19 16.01 -21.73
C ASP A 81 3.93 16.55 -20.49
N ASP A 82 3.24 17.20 -19.54
CA ASP A 82 3.86 17.71 -18.32
C ASP A 82 3.83 16.66 -17.18
N PRO A 83 4.99 16.16 -16.73
CA PRO A 83 5.07 15.25 -15.59
C PRO A 83 4.44 15.79 -14.30
N LYS A 84 4.28 17.12 -14.16
CA LYS A 84 3.65 17.76 -12.99
C LYS A 84 2.16 17.47 -12.87
N ASN A 85 1.50 17.08 -13.96
CA ASN A 85 0.08 16.71 -13.96
C ASN A 85 -0.15 15.24 -13.60
N THR A 86 0.86 14.57 -13.03
CA THR A 86 0.69 13.19 -12.54
C THR A 86 -0.31 13.15 -11.39
N GLN A 87 -1.31 12.28 -11.52
CA GLN A 87 -2.33 11.99 -10.51
C GLN A 87 -2.39 10.49 -10.18
N TYR A 88 -2.79 10.18 -8.95
CA TYR A 88 -2.93 8.82 -8.41
C TYR A 88 -4.36 8.58 -7.92
N PHE A 89 -4.90 7.41 -8.22
CA PHE A 89 -6.29 7.05 -7.89
C PHE A 89 -6.38 5.60 -7.40
N LEU A 90 -7.37 5.31 -6.54
CA LEU A 90 -7.67 3.95 -6.10
C LEU A 90 -8.18 3.10 -7.27
N THR A 91 -7.73 1.85 -7.35
CA THR A 91 -8.33 0.85 -8.24
C THR A 91 -9.78 0.55 -7.82
N LYS A 92 -10.58 -0.01 -8.76
CA LYS A 92 -11.99 -0.35 -8.53
C LYS A 92 -12.16 -1.62 -7.71
#